data_AF-A0A3M2A4C4-F1
#
_entry.id   AF-A0A3M2A4C4-F1
#
_cell.length_a   1.000
_cell.length_b   1.000
_cell.length_c   1.000
_cell.angle_alpha   90.00
_cell.angle_beta   90.00
_cell.angle_gamma   90.00
#
_symmetry.space_group_name_H-M   'P 1'
#
loop_
_entity.id
_entity.type
_entity.pdbx_description
1 polymer ?
#
loop_
_entity_poly.entity_id
_entity_poly.type
_entity_poly.pdbx_seq_one_letter_code
_entity_poly.pdbx_strand_id
1 'polypeptide(L)'
;MSGRNLSPRLGILLSAVLLGASAIAPDASAAAGSKSKEEDEARLMALVKVEIKLENGKIVRHSGEIVDWDQDASVVFDGGGHSHQVNLHLHPKDDRAKKIEVRMAYERDATLVLAPFSFETKARKREVIQSDGGLALAVTITPKKVKPEENKRRDDSLDGPTDPNDPLDGLE
;
A
#
# COMPACT_ATOMS: atom_id res chain seq x y z
N MET A 1 -5.99 55.85 -14.27
CA MET A 1 -5.40 56.10 -15.60
C MET A 1 -4.51 54.92 -15.94
N SER A 2 -4.78 54.28 -17.10
CA SER A 2 -3.90 53.45 -17.94
C SER A 2 -3.16 52.26 -17.30
N GLY A 3 -3.17 51.04 -17.84
CA GLY A 3 -3.58 50.63 -19.18
C GLY A 3 -3.61 49.10 -19.35
N ARG A 4 -4.30 48.71 -20.41
CA ARG A 4 -4.59 47.37 -20.92
C ARG A 4 -3.35 46.66 -21.48
N ASN A 5 -3.45 45.33 -21.66
CA ASN A 5 -3.15 44.54 -22.89
C ASN A 5 -3.39 43.04 -22.53
N LEU A 6 -4.40 42.29 -23.00
CA LEU A 6 -4.75 41.83 -24.36
C LEU A 6 -3.56 41.25 -25.15
N SER A 7 -3.43 39.92 -25.19
CA SER A 7 -3.79 39.13 -26.38
C SER A 7 -3.44 37.62 -26.27
N PRO A 8 -4.22 36.75 -26.94
CA PRO A 8 -4.04 35.29 -26.97
C PRO A 8 -3.13 34.86 -28.12
N ARG A 9 -2.51 33.68 -28.05
CA ARG A 9 -1.97 33.00 -29.23
C ARG A 9 -2.29 31.50 -29.25
N LEU A 10 -3.25 31.22 -30.11
CA LEU A 10 -3.50 29.99 -30.85
C LEU A 10 -2.19 29.45 -31.46
N GLY A 11 -1.98 28.14 -31.35
CA GLY A 11 -0.86 27.43 -31.98
C GLY A 11 -1.22 25.97 -32.22
N ILE A 12 -2.02 25.73 -33.26
CA ILE A 12 -2.26 24.40 -33.83
C ILE A 12 -1.01 24.04 -34.62
N LEU A 13 -0.35 22.92 -34.29
CA LEU A 13 0.61 22.27 -35.18
C LEU A 13 0.26 20.78 -35.28
N LEU A 14 -0.38 20.52 -36.41
CA LEU A 14 -0.61 19.25 -37.07
C LEU A 14 0.74 18.67 -37.52
N SER A 15 1.10 17.46 -37.05
CA SER A 15 2.25 16.73 -37.60
C SER A 15 1.92 15.26 -37.83
N ALA A 16 1.66 14.99 -39.11
CA ALA A 16 1.99 13.83 -39.93
C ALA A 16 2.01 12.43 -39.28
N VAL A 17 0.99 11.66 -39.67
CA VAL A 17 0.99 10.20 -39.74
C VAL A 17 2.11 9.74 -40.69
N LEU A 18 3.04 8.93 -40.20
CA LEU A 18 3.95 8.13 -41.01
C LEU A 18 3.49 6.67 -40.94
N LEU A 19 2.86 6.20 -42.03
CA LEU A 19 2.64 4.78 -42.29
C LEU A 19 3.97 4.14 -42.71
N GLY A 20 4.62 3.43 -41.77
CA GLY A 20 5.76 2.57 -42.05
C GLY A 20 5.28 1.16 -42.42
N ALA A 21 5.65 0.70 -43.62
CA ALA A 21 5.31 -0.60 -44.17
C ALA A 21 5.89 -1.77 -43.35
N SER A 22 5.05 -2.74 -42.99
CA SER A 22 5.48 -4.02 -42.43
C SER A 22 5.97 -4.96 -43.55
N ALA A 23 7.26 -5.26 -43.57
CA ALA A 23 7.79 -6.43 -44.26
C ALA A 23 7.65 -7.64 -43.34
N ILE A 24 6.77 -8.58 -43.70
CA ILE A 24 6.62 -9.88 -43.04
C ILE A 24 7.60 -10.82 -43.73
N ALA A 25 8.65 -11.24 -43.02
CA ALA A 25 9.44 -12.40 -43.38
C ALA A 25 9.00 -13.58 -42.50
N PRO A 26 8.62 -14.74 -43.06
CA PRO A 26 8.45 -15.95 -42.28
C PRO A 26 9.78 -16.70 -42.29
N ASP A 27 10.40 -16.93 -41.14
CA ASP A 27 11.29 -18.08 -41.04
C ASP A 27 11.46 -18.62 -39.63
N ALA A 28 11.37 -19.95 -39.59
CA ALA A 28 11.86 -20.92 -38.62
C ALA A 28 11.69 -20.65 -37.11
N SER A 29 10.70 -21.37 -36.56
CA SER A 29 10.96 -22.44 -35.58
C SER A 29 12.08 -22.20 -34.56
N ALA A 30 11.70 -21.61 -33.43
CA ALA A 30 12.14 -22.09 -32.13
C ALA A 30 10.94 -22.04 -31.19
N ALA A 31 10.20 -23.14 -31.10
CA ALA A 31 9.34 -23.42 -29.96
C ALA A 31 10.23 -23.65 -28.73
N ALA A 32 10.86 -22.59 -28.24
CA ALA A 32 11.35 -22.51 -26.89
C ALA A 32 10.10 -22.37 -26.04
N GLY A 33 9.66 -23.49 -25.46
CA GLY A 33 8.61 -23.50 -24.46
C GLY A 33 8.93 -22.43 -23.42
N SER A 34 8.13 -21.36 -23.44
CA SER A 34 8.10 -20.38 -22.36
C SER A 34 7.58 -21.10 -21.13
N LYS A 35 8.48 -21.80 -20.44
CA LYS A 35 8.38 -21.93 -19.00
C LYS A 35 8.40 -20.50 -18.49
N SER A 36 7.23 -19.93 -18.27
CA SER A 36 7.01 -18.83 -17.35
C SER A 36 7.60 -19.29 -16.02
N LYS A 37 8.88 -18.98 -15.84
CA LYS A 37 9.51 -18.86 -14.54
C LYS A 37 8.74 -17.72 -13.88
N GLU A 38 7.76 -18.09 -13.07
CA GLU A 38 7.27 -17.24 -12.00
C GLU A 38 8.49 -17.08 -11.07
N GLU A 39 9.33 -16.11 -11.40
CA GLU A 39 10.43 -15.71 -10.54
C GLU A 39 9.77 -15.11 -9.30
N ASP A 40 10.10 -15.69 -8.14
CA ASP A 40 9.89 -15.12 -6.81
C ASP A 40 10.65 -13.78 -6.69
N GLU A 41 10.24 -12.79 -7.48
CA GLU A 41 10.82 -11.46 -7.45
C GLU A 41 10.42 -10.81 -6.15
N ALA A 42 11.44 -10.43 -5.36
CA ALA A 42 11.24 -9.71 -4.12
C ALA A 42 10.43 -8.43 -4.38
N ARG A 43 9.22 -8.37 -3.84
CA ARG A 43 8.31 -7.23 -3.97
C ARG A 43 8.75 -6.12 -3.02
N LEU A 44 8.74 -4.88 -3.50
CA LEU A 44 8.95 -3.73 -2.63
C LEU A 44 7.63 -3.45 -1.91
N MET A 45 7.63 -3.54 -0.58
CA MET A 45 6.47 -3.27 0.28
C MET A 45 6.82 -2.17 1.30
N ALA A 46 5.83 -1.72 2.08
CA ALA A 46 6.02 -0.72 3.13
C ALA A 46 6.04 -1.37 4.52
N LEU A 47 7.12 -1.18 5.28
CA LEU A 47 7.12 -1.46 6.72
C LEU A 47 6.67 -0.21 7.48
N VAL A 48 5.55 -0.28 8.17
CA VAL A 48 4.93 0.82 8.92
C VAL A 48 5.14 0.64 10.41
N LYS A 49 5.76 1.64 11.05
CA LYS A 49 5.82 1.75 12.51
C LYS A 49 4.91 2.87 12.99
N VAL A 50 4.19 2.61 14.07
CA VAL A 50 3.27 3.56 14.67
C VAL A 50 3.65 3.78 16.13
N GLU A 51 3.67 5.04 16.56
CA GLU A 51 3.73 5.41 17.97
C GLU A 51 2.61 6.39 18.29
N ILE A 52 1.94 6.21 19.43
CA ILE A 52 0.88 7.11 19.88
C ILE A 52 1.26 7.60 21.27
N LYS A 53 1.41 8.92 21.40
CA LYS A 53 1.47 9.60 22.70
C LYS A 53 0.04 9.92 23.12
N LEU A 54 -0.41 9.30 24.19
CA LEU A 54 -1.72 9.52 24.80
C LEU A 54 -1.75 10.84 25.59
N GLU A 55 -2.96 11.30 25.92
CA GLU A 55 -3.22 12.55 26.62
C GLU A 55 -2.55 12.58 28.02
N ASN A 56 -2.43 11.41 28.67
CA ASN A 56 -1.71 11.24 29.93
C ASN A 56 -0.17 11.21 29.79
N GLY A 57 0.35 11.42 28.57
CA GLY A 57 1.78 11.40 28.25
C GLY A 57 2.39 10.02 28.00
N LYS A 58 1.65 8.92 28.25
CA LYS A 58 2.12 7.55 27.96
C LYS A 58 2.28 7.36 26.45
N ILE A 59 3.33 6.65 26.06
CA ILE A 59 3.57 6.29 24.65
C ILE A 59 3.28 4.79 24.47
N VAL A 60 2.44 4.47 23.50
CA VAL A 60 2.20 3.10 23.02
C VAL A 60 2.79 2.96 21.61
N ARG A 61 3.25 1.77 21.24
CA ARG A 61 4.02 1.56 20.01
C ARG A 61 3.61 0.25 19.32
N HIS A 62 3.54 0.30 18.00
CA HIS A 62 3.51 -0.85 17.11
C HIS A 62 4.80 -0.87 16.27
N SER A 63 5.56 -1.96 16.41
CA SER A 63 6.96 -2.02 15.98
C SER A 63 7.17 -2.26 14.49
N GLY A 64 6.13 -2.61 13.72
CA GLY A 64 6.26 -2.83 12.29
C GLY A 64 5.19 -3.75 11.70
N GLU A 65 4.32 -3.20 10.85
CA GLU A 65 3.40 -3.94 9.99
C GLU A 65 3.91 -3.86 8.55
N ILE A 66 3.90 -4.95 7.78
CA ILE A 66 4.24 -4.91 6.35
C ILE A 66 2.94 -4.78 5.56
N VAL A 67 2.82 -3.72 4.78
CA VAL A 67 1.64 -3.43 3.97
C VAL A 67 2.02 -3.23 2.51
N ASP A 68 1.08 -3.55 1.62
CA ASP A 68 1.22 -3.29 0.20
C ASP A 68 1.10 -1.79 -0.12
N TRP A 69 1.76 -1.38 -1.20
CA TRP A 69 1.55 -0.04 -1.76
C TRP A 69 0.21 0.00 -2.49
N ASP A 70 -0.40 1.19 -2.52
CA ASP A 70 -1.64 1.47 -3.24
C ASP A 70 -2.85 0.60 -2.80
N GLN A 71 -2.75 -0.04 -1.64
CA GLN A 71 -3.82 -0.76 -0.98
C GLN A 71 -4.15 -0.11 0.37
N ASP A 72 -5.42 -0.19 0.74
CA ASP A 72 -5.86 0.19 2.08
C ASP A 72 -5.38 -0.86 3.07
N ALA A 73 -4.80 -0.40 4.18
CA ALA A 73 -4.31 -1.23 5.25
C ALA A 73 -4.78 -0.72 6.61
N SER A 74 -4.88 -1.62 7.58
CA SER A 74 -5.23 -1.28 8.96
C SER A 74 -4.21 -1.88 9.90
N VAL A 75 -3.59 -1.02 10.72
CA VAL A 75 -2.66 -1.43 11.77
C VAL A 75 -3.41 -1.39 13.10
N VAL A 76 -3.72 -2.56 13.65
CA VAL A 76 -4.45 -2.72 14.91
C VAL A 76 -3.51 -3.22 16.01
N PHE A 77 -3.52 -2.57 17.16
CA PHE A 77 -2.73 -2.99 18.32
C PHE A 77 -3.28 -2.44 19.64
N ASP A 78 -3.05 -3.17 20.73
CA ASP A 78 -3.49 -2.76 22.06
C ASP A 78 -2.39 -2.04 22.83
N GLY A 79 -2.77 -1.06 23.64
CA GLY A 79 -1.85 -0.31 24.47
C GLY A 79 -2.55 0.68 25.37
N GLY A 80 -1.97 0.98 26.53
CA GLY A 80 -2.52 2.05 27.37
C GLY A 80 -3.94 1.79 27.92
N GLY A 81 -4.44 0.55 27.85
CA GLY A 81 -5.82 0.21 28.23
C GLY A 81 -6.85 0.38 27.11
N HIS A 82 -6.40 0.63 25.87
CA HIS A 82 -7.25 0.87 24.71
C HIS A 82 -6.82 0.00 23.54
N SER A 83 -7.74 -0.23 22.60
CA SER A 83 -7.44 -0.76 21.28
C SER A 83 -7.23 0.39 20.29
N HIS A 84 -6.14 0.32 19.54
CA HIS A 84 -5.76 1.36 18.58
C HIS A 84 -5.84 0.81 17.17
N GLN A 85 -6.47 1.56 16.27
CA GLN A 85 -6.53 1.22 14.85
C GLN A 85 -6.10 2.42 14.02
N VAL A 86 -5.06 2.23 13.20
CA VAL A 86 -4.58 3.24 12.25
C VAL A 86 -4.85 2.73 10.84
N ASN A 87 -5.81 3.38 10.18
CA ASN A 87 -6.17 3.08 8.79
C ASN A 87 -5.25 3.90 7.87
N LEU A 88 -4.65 3.26 6.87
CA LEU A 88 -3.60 3.82 6.03
C LEU A 88 -3.83 3.50 4.56
N HIS A 89 -3.50 4.46 3.70
CA HIS A 89 -3.29 4.24 2.27
C HIS A 89 -1.96 4.88 1.89
N LEU A 90 -1.06 4.10 1.30
CA LEU A 90 0.31 4.52 1.00
C LEU A 90 0.56 4.52 -0.50
N HIS A 91 0.80 5.71 -1.07
CA HIS A 91 1.10 5.87 -2.48
C HIS A 91 2.55 6.35 -2.68
N PRO A 92 3.44 5.54 -3.29
CA PRO A 92 4.81 5.96 -3.58
C PRO A 92 4.81 6.98 -4.74
N LYS A 93 5.49 8.11 -4.55
CA LYS A 93 5.62 9.19 -5.57
C LYS A 93 6.79 8.98 -6.53
N ASP A 94 7.60 7.95 -6.30
CA ASP A 94 8.75 7.57 -7.11
C ASP A 94 9.01 6.05 -7.02
N ASP A 95 9.68 5.48 -8.02
CA ASP A 95 9.95 4.03 -8.13
C ASP A 95 10.72 3.44 -6.94
N ARG A 96 11.41 4.28 -6.16
CA ARG A 96 12.18 3.86 -4.98
C ARG A 96 11.47 4.18 -3.67
N ALA A 97 10.23 4.67 -3.74
CA ALA A 97 9.41 5.11 -2.63
C ALA A 97 10.16 6.06 -1.68
N LYS A 98 10.99 6.98 -2.19
CA LYS A 98 11.69 7.97 -1.35
C LYS A 98 10.73 9.03 -0.83
N LYS A 99 9.72 9.38 -1.61
CA LYS A 99 8.58 10.23 -1.24
C LYS A 99 7.29 9.43 -1.29
N ILE A 100 6.43 9.63 -0.29
CA ILE A 100 5.22 8.84 -0.10
C ILE A 100 4.09 9.81 0.23
N GLU A 101 2.97 9.72 -0.50
CA GLU A 101 1.69 10.29 -0.06
C GLU A 101 1.02 9.28 0.87
N VAL A 102 0.62 9.77 2.04
CA VAL A 102 0.00 8.99 3.10
C VAL A 102 -1.38 9.54 3.31
N ARG A 103 -2.40 8.69 3.20
CA ARG A 103 -3.73 8.97 3.74
C ARG A 103 -3.89 8.19 5.02
N MET A 104 -4.39 8.83 6.06
CA MET A 104 -4.45 8.21 7.37
C MET A 104 -5.68 8.65 8.15
N ALA A 105 -6.25 7.72 8.91
CA ALA A 105 -7.22 7.96 9.96
C ALA A 105 -6.82 7.16 11.21
N TYR A 106 -7.27 7.61 12.38
CA TYR A 106 -6.99 6.91 13.64
C TYR A 106 -8.24 6.78 14.50
N GLU A 107 -8.47 5.55 14.96
CA GLU A 107 -9.55 5.15 15.84
C GLU A 107 -8.99 4.58 17.15
N ARG A 108 -9.68 4.89 18.25
CA ARG A 108 -9.43 4.34 19.58
C ARG A 108 -10.73 3.71 20.08
N ASP A 109 -10.69 2.43 20.43
CA ASP A 109 -11.86 1.66 20.88
C ASP A 109 -13.06 1.82 19.92
N ALA A 110 -12.80 1.64 18.61
CA ALA A 110 -13.77 1.83 17.52
C ALA A 110 -14.40 3.24 17.43
N THR A 111 -13.82 4.23 18.11
CA THR A 111 -14.23 5.64 18.03
C THR A 111 -13.21 6.42 17.21
N LEU A 112 -13.66 7.14 16.18
CA LEU A 112 -12.82 8.00 15.36
C LEU A 112 -12.24 9.15 16.19
N VAL A 113 -10.92 9.20 16.30
CA VAL A 113 -10.18 10.24 17.04
C VAL A 113 -9.54 11.23 16.07
N LEU A 114 -8.99 10.73 14.96
CA LEU A 114 -8.41 11.56 13.91
C LEU A 114 -9.13 11.26 12.60
N ALA A 115 -9.84 12.26 12.09
CA ALA A 115 -10.53 12.17 10.80
C ALA A 115 -9.53 11.90 9.66
N PRO A 116 -9.96 11.24 8.57
CA PRO A 116 -9.10 11.00 7.42
C PRO A 116 -8.47 12.28 6.87
N PHE A 117 -7.15 12.28 6.69
CA PHE A 117 -6.40 13.37 6.06
C PHE A 117 -5.22 12.81 5.27
N SER A 118 -4.62 13.64 4.42
CA SER A 118 -3.49 13.27 3.57
C SER A 118 -2.29 14.18 3.79
N PHE A 119 -1.09 13.62 3.71
CA PHE A 119 0.16 14.37 3.76
C PHE A 119 1.27 13.67 2.98
N GLU A 120 2.33 14.39 2.64
CA GLU A 120 3.53 13.81 2.03
C GLU A 120 4.64 13.66 3.07
N THR A 121 5.37 12.55 3.00
CA THR A 121 6.56 12.32 3.83
C THR A 121 7.68 11.65 3.05
N LYS A 122 8.88 11.64 3.64
CA LYS A 122 10.04 10.92 3.11
C LYS A 122 10.10 9.55 3.75
N ALA A 123 10.51 8.54 2.98
CA ALA A 123 10.82 7.23 3.54
C ALA A 123 11.82 7.32 4.70
N ARG A 124 11.61 6.50 5.72
CA ARG A 124 12.40 6.39 6.96
C ARG A 124 12.40 7.64 7.84
N LYS A 125 11.68 8.70 7.44
CA LYS A 125 11.44 9.86 8.30
C LYS A 125 10.31 9.51 9.28
N ARG A 126 10.51 9.87 10.55
CA ARG A 126 9.45 9.85 11.55
C ARG A 126 8.62 11.13 11.39
N GLU A 127 7.39 10.99 10.91
CA GLU A 127 6.43 12.09 10.82
C GLU A 127 5.58 12.13 12.08
N VAL A 128 5.31 13.32 12.63
CA VAL A 128 4.52 13.49 13.85
C VAL A 128 3.32 14.37 13.55
N ILE A 129 2.14 13.83 13.79
CA ILE A 129 0.87 14.53 13.69
C ILE A 129 0.37 14.79 15.11
N GLN A 130 0.24 16.06 15.44
CA GLN A 130 -0.33 16.48 16.72
C GLN A 130 -1.82 16.71 16.54
N SER A 131 -2.60 16.26 17.52
CA SER A 131 -4.02 16.54 17.64
C SER A 131 -4.24 17.44 18.85
N ASP A 132 -5.39 18.12 18.88
CA ASP A 132 -5.82 18.87 20.04
C ASP A 132 -5.94 17.95 21.28
N GLY A 133 -5.70 18.50 22.47
CA GLY A 133 -5.80 17.76 23.72
C GLY A 133 -4.55 16.97 24.13
N GLY A 134 -3.41 17.16 23.45
CA GLY A 134 -2.12 16.58 23.87
C GLY A 134 -1.82 15.17 23.34
N LEU A 135 -2.74 14.62 22.54
CA LEU A 135 -2.53 13.40 21.75
C LEU A 135 -1.57 13.68 20.59
N ALA A 136 -0.63 12.78 20.33
CA ALA A 136 0.19 12.82 19.12
C ALA A 136 0.39 11.42 18.51
N LEU A 137 0.31 11.34 17.20
CA LEU A 137 0.54 10.13 16.41
C LEU A 137 1.83 10.32 15.61
N ALA A 138 2.75 9.36 15.69
CA ALA A 138 3.95 9.34 14.89
C ALA A 138 3.98 8.09 14.00
N VAL A 139 4.24 8.30 12.72
CA VAL A 139 4.34 7.23 11.72
C VAL A 139 5.73 7.23 11.10
N THR A 140 6.29 6.04 10.90
CA THR A 140 7.54 5.86 10.14
C THR A 140 7.33 4.79 9.09
N ILE A 141 7.50 5.17 7.82
CA ILE A 141 7.30 4.26 6.69
C ILE A 141 8.66 3.93 6.08
N THR A 142 9.01 2.65 6.03
CA THR A 142 10.28 2.16 5.50
C THR A 142 10.02 1.24 4.31
N PRO A 143 10.42 1.61 3.09
CA PRO A 143 10.39 0.68 1.97
C PRO A 143 11.27 -0.54 2.26
N LYS A 144 10.70 -1.73 2.12
CA LYS A 144 11.33 -3.02 2.43
C LYS A 144 11.12 -3.96 1.26
N LYS A 145 12.21 -4.57 0.76
CA LYS A 145 12.11 -5.69 -0.18
C LYS A 145 11.73 -6.93 0.62
N VAL A 146 10.60 -7.52 0.27
CA VAL A 146 10.07 -8.73 0.89
C VAL A 146 10.10 -9.79 -0.20
N LYS A 147 10.84 -10.88 0.05
CA LYS A 147 10.71 -12.04 -0.83
C LYS A 147 9.30 -12.60 -0.63
N PRO A 148 8.66 -13.14 -1.67
CA PRO A 148 7.57 -14.07 -1.42
C PRO A 148 8.18 -15.18 -0.57
N GLU A 149 7.98 -15.14 0.75
CA GLU A 149 8.07 -16.38 1.50
C GLU A 149 6.88 -17.18 0.99
N GLU A 150 7.17 -18.41 0.53
CA GLU A 150 6.21 -19.47 0.29
C GLU A 150 5.15 -19.32 1.36
N ASN A 151 4.03 -18.75 0.93
CA ASN A 151 2.97 -18.38 1.82
C ASN A 151 2.65 -19.72 2.49
N LYS A 152 2.91 -19.85 3.79
CA LYS A 152 2.10 -20.73 4.62
C LYS A 152 0.70 -20.11 4.57
N ARG A 153 0.07 -20.22 3.40
CA ARG A 153 -1.25 -20.80 3.30
C ARG A 153 -1.19 -21.88 4.35
N ARG A 154 -1.86 -21.64 5.49
CA ARG A 154 -2.52 -22.79 6.09
C ARG A 154 -3.36 -23.28 4.94
N ASP A 155 -2.80 -24.27 4.25
CA ASP A 155 -3.57 -25.25 3.57
C ASP A 155 -4.45 -25.79 4.70
N ASP A 156 -5.61 -25.14 4.90
CA ASP A 156 -6.82 -25.91 5.15
C ASP A 156 -7.03 -26.69 3.86
N SER A 157 -6.14 -27.65 3.59
CA SER A 157 -6.54 -28.86 2.93
C SER A 157 -7.64 -29.36 3.85
N LEU A 158 -8.87 -29.30 3.38
CA LEU A 158 -10.00 -30.05 3.92
C LEU A 158 -9.78 -31.56 3.67
N ASP A 159 -8.54 -32.03 3.85
CA ASP A 159 -8.11 -33.42 3.85
C ASP A 159 -7.66 -33.79 5.27
N GLY A 160 -8.36 -33.24 6.28
CA GLY A 160 -8.45 -33.90 7.57
C GLY A 160 -9.14 -35.25 7.37
N PRO A 161 -8.79 -36.30 8.14
CA PRO A 161 -9.46 -37.58 8.04
C PRO A 161 -10.97 -37.36 8.16
N THR A 162 -11.73 -37.80 7.15
CA THR A 162 -13.19 -37.77 7.10
C THR A 162 -13.71 -38.22 8.47
N ASP A 163 -14.42 -37.35 9.18
CA ASP A 163 -15.04 -37.73 10.45
C ASP A 163 -16.07 -38.83 10.13
N PRO A 164 -15.91 -40.05 10.65
CA PRO A 164 -16.85 -41.14 10.39
C PRO A 164 -18.25 -40.86 10.97
N ASN A 165 -18.46 -39.72 11.64
CA ASN A 165 -19.75 -39.25 12.13
C ASN A 165 -20.22 -37.96 11.43
N ASP A 166 -19.69 -37.58 10.26
CA ASP A 166 -20.25 -36.47 9.49
C ASP A 166 -21.69 -36.84 9.04
N PRO A 167 -22.74 -36.18 9.58
CA PRO A 167 -24.12 -36.49 9.23
C PRO A 167 -24.52 -36.01 7.83
N LEU A 168 -23.60 -35.39 7.07
CA LEU A 168 -23.83 -34.85 5.73
C LEU A 168 -23.09 -35.60 4.62
N ASP A 169 -22.27 -36.60 4.94
CA ASP A 169 -21.62 -37.45 3.93
C ASP A 169 -22.66 -38.41 3.31
N GLY A 170 -22.99 -38.22 2.03
CA GLY A 170 -23.94 -39.06 1.29
C GLY A 170 -25.34 -38.47 1.01
N LEU A 171 -25.52 -37.16 1.14
CA LEU A 171 -26.71 -36.48 0.59
C LEU A 171 -26.48 -36.11 -0.88
N GLU A 172 -26.87 -36.99 -1.80
CA GLU A 172 -27.22 -36.63 -3.19
C GLU A 172 -28.63 -36.03 -3.28
#